data_AF-A0A2V5TI21-F1
#
_entry.id   AF-A0A2V5TI21-F1
#
_cell.length_a   1.000
_cell.length_b   1.000
_cell.length_c   1.000
_cell.angle_alpha   90.00
_cell.angle_beta   90.00
_cell.angle_gamma   90.00
#
_symmetry.space_group_name_H-M   'P 1'
#
loop_
_entity.id
_entity.type
_entity.pdbx_description
1 polymer ?
#
loop_
_entity_poly.entity_id
_entity_poly.type
_entity_poly.pdbx_seq_one_letter_code
_entity_poly.pdbx_strand_id
1 'polypeptide(L)'
;MRCLHPYRGRILRPFLVIYLCALATTVWSASGPATITQQPTNQTVLEGEQPILSVGADGTTPLEYQWFRRAVAIAGATQPTLVLQTATLNDDRAVFSVAVSNALGSATSSNATLTVSPGIVVTASANDSTEVEVPGGWPLILEVALLHPLMFDSNAVPILICSTNGPWSNSLEIRAFNAEEQIQNWPLRPIPMTDEALVLTDTVGGRLLWRLSPEETAQLMPGQYELRVTLQTTNITKPSAWKGVVESVPVMITITNEPSVLTEDYAEEKHRLFARYALLQGNEQQARQHLDALLAAYPTNIGGLTLRTYLQKRSGLLVEALQTTERALDQVFAQFPLAEEPPGELLHNLAELQSLLAPPTLAFTLAAGQLTLQWDGRPDTQYKLESFGQRTGS
;
A
#
# COMPACT_ATOMS: atom_id res chain seq x y z
N MET A 1 72.83 47.80 49.34
CA MET A 1 73.70 47.16 50.35
C MET A 1 73.53 45.66 50.25
N ARG A 2 74.65 44.92 50.27
CA ARG A 2 74.77 43.45 50.12
C ARG A 2 74.20 42.67 51.31
N CYS A 3 74.14 41.34 51.10
CA CYS A 3 74.36 40.22 52.04
C CYS A 3 73.09 39.50 52.51
N LEU A 4 73.03 38.18 52.71
CA LEU A 4 73.86 36.99 52.46
C LEU A 4 72.93 35.80 52.86
N HIS A 5 73.03 34.64 52.21
CA HIS A 5 72.54 33.35 52.74
C HIS A 5 73.47 32.88 53.88
N PRO A 6 73.06 32.03 54.87
CA PRO A 6 72.94 30.56 54.63
C PRO A 6 72.03 29.71 55.58
N TYR A 7 71.70 28.48 55.11
CA TYR A 7 71.60 27.12 55.77
C TYR A 7 70.92 26.96 57.16
N ARG A 8 70.26 25.86 57.57
CA ARG A 8 69.83 24.54 57.07
C ARG A 8 68.88 23.96 58.15
N GLY A 9 67.83 23.21 57.80
CA GLY A 9 67.04 22.45 58.79
C GLY A 9 66.02 21.52 58.14
N ARG A 10 66.31 20.22 58.13
CA ARG A 10 65.46 19.12 57.63
C ARG A 10 64.10 19.11 58.33
N ILE A 11 63.00 19.02 57.59
CA ILE A 11 61.73 18.47 58.08
C ILE A 11 61.13 17.53 57.03
N LEU A 12 60.69 16.37 57.50
CA LEU A 12 60.26 15.19 56.76
C LEU A 12 59.00 15.45 55.91
N ARG A 13 58.91 14.75 54.77
CA ARG A 13 57.64 14.51 54.05
C ARG A 13 56.84 13.44 54.79
N PRO A 14 55.54 13.65 55.11
CA PRO A 14 54.60 12.55 55.24
C PRO A 14 53.97 12.26 53.88
N PHE A 15 54.09 11.01 53.43
CA PHE A 15 53.36 10.46 52.30
C PHE A 15 51.86 10.50 52.59
N LEU A 16 51.08 11.10 51.68
CA LEU A 16 49.64 10.96 51.62
C LEU A 16 49.32 9.55 51.13
N VAL A 17 48.91 8.66 52.03
CA VAL A 17 48.33 7.36 51.67
C VAL A 17 46.88 7.62 51.25
N ILE A 18 46.61 7.57 49.95
CA ILE A 18 45.25 7.53 49.42
C ILE A 18 44.73 6.12 49.69
N TYR A 19 43.75 5.99 50.59
CA TYR A 19 42.95 4.78 50.70
C TYR A 19 42.11 4.65 49.43
N LEU A 20 42.51 3.74 48.54
CA LEU A 20 41.61 3.16 47.54
C LEU A 20 40.56 2.36 48.30
N CYS A 21 39.40 2.97 48.53
CA CYS A 21 38.21 2.22 48.92
C CYS A 21 37.76 1.46 47.68
N ALA A 22 38.16 0.19 47.57
CA ALA A 22 37.59 -0.71 46.59
C ALA A 22 36.10 -0.84 46.90
N LEU A 23 35.25 -0.25 46.06
CA LEU A 23 33.86 -0.64 45.98
C LEU A 23 33.86 -2.11 45.56
N ALA A 24 33.69 -3.01 46.53
CA ALA A 24 33.35 -4.38 46.24
C ALA A 24 32.03 -4.33 45.46
N THR A 25 32.10 -4.49 44.14
CA THR A 25 30.96 -4.94 43.36
C THR A 25 30.64 -6.32 43.88
N THR A 26 29.69 -6.39 44.82
CA THR A 26 29.07 -7.64 45.18
C THR A 26 28.34 -8.12 43.93
N VAL A 27 28.99 -9.01 43.18
CA VAL A 27 28.27 -9.85 42.22
C VAL A 27 27.34 -10.66 43.10
N TRP A 28 26.03 -10.36 43.08
CA TRP A 28 25.04 -11.32 43.53
C TRP A 28 25.24 -12.55 42.65
N SER A 29 26.04 -13.50 43.14
CA SER A 29 26.03 -14.84 42.62
C SER A 29 24.68 -15.40 43.03
N ALA A 30 23.77 -15.49 42.08
CA ALA A 30 22.49 -16.15 42.31
C ALA A 30 22.76 -17.56 42.87
N SER A 31 22.45 -17.71 44.15
CA SER A 31 22.74 -18.89 44.94
C SER A 31 21.41 -19.60 45.16
N GLY A 32 21.13 -20.65 44.37
CA GLY A 32 19.90 -21.40 44.53
C GLY A 32 19.41 -22.15 43.29
N PRO A 33 18.31 -22.91 43.44
CA PRO A 33 17.62 -23.55 42.33
C PRO A 33 17.18 -22.51 41.29
N ALA A 34 16.96 -22.95 40.05
CA ALA A 34 16.42 -22.09 39.01
C ALA A 34 15.07 -21.50 39.43
N THR A 35 14.91 -20.19 39.26
CA THR A 35 13.69 -19.43 39.56
C THR A 35 13.33 -18.54 38.38
N ILE A 36 12.04 -18.32 38.17
CA ILE A 36 11.54 -17.44 37.11
C ILE A 36 11.25 -16.08 37.73
N THR A 37 11.96 -15.05 37.26
CA THR A 37 11.85 -13.66 37.71
C THR A 37 10.92 -12.84 36.83
N GLN A 38 10.71 -13.25 35.58
CA GLN A 38 9.75 -12.65 34.66
C GLN A 38 9.05 -13.75 33.86
N GLN A 39 7.71 -13.80 33.98
CA GLN A 39 6.88 -14.72 33.22
C GLN A 39 6.76 -14.30 31.75
N PRO A 40 6.63 -15.26 30.81
CA PRO A 40 6.23 -14.92 29.45
C PRO A 40 4.81 -14.33 29.45
N THR A 41 4.60 -13.29 28.66
CA THR A 41 3.31 -12.61 28.54
C THR A 41 2.54 -13.07 27.31
N ASN A 42 1.22 -12.97 27.35
CA ASN A 42 0.38 -13.19 26.17
C ASN A 42 0.79 -12.22 25.05
N GLN A 43 0.72 -12.69 23.81
CA GLN A 43 1.01 -11.91 22.62
C GLN A 43 -0.22 -11.86 21.73
N THR A 44 -0.49 -10.70 21.13
CA THR A 44 -1.47 -10.54 20.05
C THR A 44 -0.73 -10.00 18.85
N VAL A 45 -0.80 -10.73 17.75
CA VAL A 45 -0.07 -10.42 16.51
C VAL A 45 -1.02 -10.50 15.33
N LEU A 46 -0.62 -9.89 14.21
CA LEU A 46 -1.24 -10.14 12.93
C LEU A 46 -0.57 -11.36 12.26
N GLU A 47 -1.33 -12.10 11.46
CA GLU A 47 -0.78 -13.09 10.54
C GLU A 47 0.31 -12.44 9.66
N GLY A 48 1.40 -13.17 9.45
CA GLY A 48 2.58 -12.64 8.76
C GLY A 48 3.64 -12.03 9.69
N GLU A 49 3.31 -11.68 10.94
CA GLU A 49 4.30 -11.22 11.92
C GLU A 49 5.13 -12.37 12.51
N GLN A 50 6.27 -12.04 13.11
CA GLN A 50 7.10 -13.01 13.83
C GLN A 50 7.00 -12.77 15.36
N PRO A 51 6.21 -13.56 16.10
CA PRO A 51 6.07 -13.37 17.53
C PRO A 51 7.33 -13.76 18.29
N ILE A 52 7.61 -13.01 19.35
CA ILE A 52 8.73 -13.25 20.26
C ILE A 52 8.19 -13.38 21.68
N LEU A 53 8.52 -14.49 22.33
CA LEU A 53 8.25 -14.74 23.75
C LEU A 53 9.57 -14.71 24.50
N SER A 54 9.59 -14.15 25.71
CA SER A 54 10.76 -14.11 26.56
C SER A 54 10.42 -14.53 27.98
N VAL A 55 11.42 -15.10 28.68
CA VAL A 55 11.37 -15.40 30.10
C VAL A 55 12.60 -14.81 30.77
N GLY A 56 12.40 -14.25 31.97
CA GLY A 56 13.50 -13.88 32.86
C GLY A 56 13.67 -14.97 33.91
N ALA A 57 14.92 -15.41 34.12
CA ALA A 57 15.24 -16.40 35.13
C ALA A 57 16.52 -16.04 35.89
N ASP A 58 16.61 -16.53 37.12
CA ASP A 58 17.76 -16.39 37.99
C ASP A 58 18.05 -17.70 38.73
N GLY A 59 19.29 -17.88 39.18
CA GLY A 59 19.74 -19.08 39.87
C GLY A 59 21.19 -19.43 39.55
N THR A 60 21.69 -20.48 40.18
CA THR A 60 23.07 -20.93 39.95
C THR A 60 23.25 -21.39 38.51
N THR A 61 24.29 -20.89 37.84
CA THR A 61 24.59 -21.19 36.44
C THR A 61 25.29 -22.56 36.28
N PRO A 62 25.18 -23.21 35.10
CA PRO A 62 24.40 -22.80 33.93
C PRO A 62 22.88 -23.00 34.13
N LEU A 63 22.10 -22.08 33.56
CA LEU A 63 20.65 -22.23 33.42
C LEU A 63 20.36 -22.87 32.05
N GLU A 64 19.53 -23.91 32.07
CA GLU A 64 19.03 -24.60 30.88
C GLU A 64 17.56 -24.23 30.67
N TYR A 65 17.18 -23.98 29.43
CA TYR A 65 15.80 -23.63 29.05
C TYR A 65 15.25 -24.69 28.13
N GLN A 66 13.94 -24.93 28.21
CA GLN A 66 13.21 -25.70 27.22
C GLN A 66 11.81 -25.11 27.07
N TRP A 67 11.49 -24.61 25.88
CA TRP A 67 10.13 -24.15 25.57
C TRP A 67 9.23 -25.30 25.14
N PHE A 68 7.94 -25.16 25.45
CA PHE A 68 6.89 -26.11 25.15
C PHE A 68 5.73 -25.41 24.43
N ARG A 69 5.11 -26.09 23.47
CA ARG A 69 3.82 -25.71 22.86
C ARG A 69 2.80 -26.78 23.21
N ARG A 70 1.73 -26.42 23.91
CA ARG A 70 0.69 -27.36 24.41
C ARG A 70 1.31 -28.61 25.08
N ALA A 71 2.28 -28.37 25.99
CA ALA A 71 3.07 -29.39 26.71
C ALA A 71 4.03 -30.26 25.88
N VAL A 72 4.15 -30.05 24.57
CA VAL A 72 5.15 -30.73 23.72
C VAL A 72 6.40 -29.85 23.61
N ALA A 73 7.58 -30.42 23.88
CA ALA A 73 8.84 -29.70 23.78
C ALA A 73 9.12 -29.24 22.34
N ILE A 74 9.46 -27.96 22.18
CA ILE A 74 9.88 -27.40 20.89
C ILE A 74 11.36 -27.71 20.71
N ALA A 75 11.68 -28.54 19.71
CA ALA A 75 13.06 -28.96 19.47
C ALA A 75 13.99 -27.76 19.25
N GLY A 76 15.11 -27.73 19.98
CA GLY A 76 16.13 -26.68 19.86
C GLY A 76 15.79 -25.34 20.53
N ALA A 77 14.59 -25.18 21.09
CA ALA A 77 14.19 -23.96 21.78
C ALA A 77 14.75 -23.90 23.22
N THR A 78 16.05 -23.65 23.33
CA THR A 78 16.82 -23.71 24.59
C THR A 78 17.37 -22.37 25.05
N GLN A 79 16.82 -21.27 24.53
CA GLN A 79 17.21 -19.91 24.86
C GLN A 79 16.16 -19.22 25.75
N PRO A 80 16.52 -18.17 26.51
CA PRO A 80 15.55 -17.39 27.30
C PRO A 80 14.51 -16.65 26.43
N THR A 81 14.77 -16.52 25.13
CA THR A 81 13.86 -15.97 24.13
C THR A 81 13.48 -17.05 23.12
N LEU A 82 12.18 -17.21 22.89
CA LEU A 82 11.62 -18.02 21.81
C LEU A 82 11.17 -17.10 20.68
N VAL A 83 11.86 -17.18 19.55
CA VAL A 83 11.44 -16.55 18.29
C VAL A 83 10.67 -17.61 17.50
N LEU A 84 9.39 -17.34 17.24
CA LEU A 84 8.55 -18.26 16.48
C LEU A 84 8.78 -18.10 14.98
N GLN A 85 8.27 -19.04 14.18
CA GLN A 85 8.09 -18.81 12.75
C GLN A 85 6.99 -17.76 12.52
N THR A 86 6.88 -17.27 11.29
CA THR A 86 5.80 -16.39 10.86
C THR A 86 4.44 -16.94 11.33
N ALA A 87 3.70 -16.13 12.06
CA ALA A 87 2.42 -16.51 12.62
C ALA A 87 1.40 -16.77 11.51
N THR A 88 0.69 -17.89 11.62
CA THR A 88 -0.46 -18.23 10.78
C THR A 88 -1.73 -18.24 11.63
N LEU A 89 -2.91 -18.14 11.00
CA LEU A 89 -4.17 -18.29 11.74
C LEU A 89 -4.31 -19.63 12.50
N ASN A 90 -3.59 -20.68 12.10
CA ASN A 90 -3.57 -21.96 12.82
C ASN A 90 -2.80 -21.89 14.16
N ASP A 91 -1.99 -20.85 14.36
CA ASP A 91 -1.31 -20.57 15.62
C ASP A 91 -2.21 -19.82 16.62
N ASP A 92 -3.41 -19.40 16.22
CA ASP A 92 -4.33 -18.72 17.12
C ASP A 92 -4.68 -19.58 18.33
N ARG A 93 -4.65 -18.94 19.51
CA ARG A 93 -4.81 -19.57 20.83
C ARG A 93 -3.77 -20.67 21.11
N ALA A 94 -2.61 -20.64 20.45
CA ALA A 94 -1.48 -21.50 20.84
C ALA A 94 -0.98 -21.10 22.23
N VAL A 95 -0.62 -22.11 23.03
CA VAL A 95 -0.18 -21.92 24.42
C VAL A 95 1.26 -22.37 24.56
N PHE A 96 2.07 -21.49 25.13
CA PHE A 96 3.50 -21.66 25.35
C PHE A 96 3.85 -21.61 26.82
N SER A 97 4.82 -22.43 27.22
CA SER A 97 5.45 -22.39 28.54
C SER A 97 6.92 -22.74 28.42
N VAL A 98 7.71 -22.42 29.44
CA VAL A 98 9.13 -22.71 29.48
C VAL A 98 9.50 -23.31 30.83
N ALA A 99 10.28 -24.38 30.79
CA ALA A 99 10.96 -24.89 31.96
C ALA A 99 12.39 -24.33 31.99
N VAL A 100 12.80 -23.85 33.16
CA VAL A 100 14.17 -23.41 33.43
C VAL A 100 14.75 -24.29 34.52
N SER A 101 15.92 -24.87 34.27
CA SER A 101 16.57 -25.81 35.20
C SER A 101 18.04 -25.52 35.40
N ASN A 102 18.54 -25.93 36.56
CA ASN A 102 19.97 -26.06 36.86
C ASN A 102 20.20 -27.30 37.73
N ALA A 103 21.44 -27.52 38.16
CA ALA A 103 21.80 -28.66 39.01
C ALA A 103 21.08 -28.72 40.37
N LEU A 104 20.46 -27.61 40.80
CA LEU A 104 19.83 -27.48 42.12
C LEU A 104 18.29 -27.55 42.05
N GLY A 105 17.68 -27.46 40.88
CA GLY A 105 16.24 -27.58 40.70
C GLY A 105 15.72 -27.00 39.39
N SER A 106 14.40 -27.01 39.23
CA SER A 106 13.71 -26.49 38.04
C SER A 106 12.47 -25.68 38.41
N ALA A 107 12.18 -24.66 37.62
CA ALA A 107 10.93 -23.90 37.65
C ALA A 107 10.25 -23.97 36.29
N THR A 108 8.92 -24.04 36.25
CA THR A 108 8.13 -23.94 35.02
C THR A 108 7.32 -22.66 35.05
N SER A 109 7.27 -21.97 33.91
CA SER A 109 6.54 -20.71 33.78
C SER A 109 5.03 -20.89 33.86
N SER A 110 4.32 -19.79 34.07
CA SER A 110 2.91 -19.71 33.67
C SER A 110 2.79 -19.82 32.15
N ASN A 111 1.58 -20.14 31.68
CA ASN A 111 1.27 -20.19 30.26
C ASN A 111 1.18 -18.79 29.66
N ALA A 112 1.78 -18.61 28.48
CA ALA A 112 1.55 -17.48 27.60
C ALA A 112 0.73 -17.94 26.39
N THR A 113 -0.33 -17.20 26.06
CA THR A 113 -1.18 -17.45 24.90
C THR A 113 -0.80 -16.53 23.75
N LEU A 114 -0.68 -17.10 22.56
CA LEU A 114 -0.55 -16.36 21.31
C LEU A 114 -1.94 -16.24 20.67
N THR A 115 -2.39 -15.02 20.46
CA THR A 115 -3.59 -14.69 19.68
C THR A 115 -3.14 -14.19 18.31
N VAL A 116 -3.67 -14.77 17.24
CA VAL A 116 -3.34 -14.37 15.86
C VAL A 116 -4.61 -13.87 15.17
N SER A 117 -4.56 -12.63 14.72
CA SER A 117 -5.63 -12.00 13.94
C SER A 117 -5.28 -12.01 12.44
N PRO A 118 -6.27 -11.86 11.54
CA PRO A 118 -6.02 -11.77 10.09
C PRO A 118 -4.98 -10.69 9.75
N GLY A 119 -4.11 -11.00 8.80
CA GLY A 119 -2.99 -10.13 8.41
C GLY A 119 -3.39 -9.04 7.41
N ILE A 120 -2.44 -8.15 7.10
CA ILE A 120 -2.61 -7.16 6.02
C ILE A 120 -2.99 -7.88 4.73
N VAL A 121 -3.98 -7.35 4.02
CA VAL A 121 -4.40 -7.91 2.73
C VAL A 121 -3.58 -7.24 1.64
N VAL A 122 -2.80 -8.04 0.91
CA VAL A 122 -2.10 -7.62 -0.32
C VAL A 122 -2.87 -8.17 -1.50
N THR A 123 -3.37 -7.29 -2.35
CA THR A 123 -4.01 -7.67 -3.61
C THR A 123 -3.16 -7.17 -4.77
N ALA A 124 -3.17 -7.93 -5.87
CA ALA A 124 -2.50 -7.54 -7.09
C ALA A 124 -3.38 -7.91 -8.29
N SER A 125 -3.32 -7.10 -9.34
CA SER A 125 -3.94 -7.39 -10.63
C SER A 125 -3.10 -6.82 -11.76
N ALA A 126 -3.10 -7.48 -12.91
CA ALA A 126 -2.47 -7.02 -14.13
C ALA A 126 -3.55 -6.71 -15.17
N ASN A 127 -3.53 -5.48 -15.71
CA ASN A 127 -4.53 -4.96 -16.63
C ASN A 127 -5.96 -5.23 -16.13
N ASP A 128 -6.19 -4.98 -14.84
CA ASP A 128 -7.47 -5.14 -14.13
C ASP A 128 -7.95 -6.59 -13.89
N SER A 129 -7.10 -7.60 -14.14
CA SER A 129 -7.41 -9.02 -13.88
C SER A 129 -6.34 -9.72 -13.04
N THR A 130 -6.74 -10.76 -12.31
CA THR A 130 -5.80 -11.69 -11.64
C THR A 130 -5.31 -12.79 -12.58
N GLU A 131 -5.95 -12.96 -13.73
CA GLU A 131 -5.55 -13.87 -14.80
C GLU A 131 -5.70 -13.14 -16.14
N VAL A 132 -4.59 -12.90 -16.83
CA VAL A 132 -4.59 -12.05 -18.03
C VAL A 132 -3.72 -12.62 -19.14
N GLU A 133 -4.22 -12.53 -20.37
CA GLU A 133 -3.43 -12.74 -21.58
C GLU A 133 -2.92 -11.40 -22.10
N VAL A 134 -1.61 -11.31 -22.35
CA VAL A 134 -0.96 -10.07 -22.75
C VAL A 134 -0.12 -10.33 -23.98
N PRO A 135 -0.55 -9.84 -25.16
CA PRO A 135 0.30 -9.87 -26.34
C PRO A 135 1.62 -9.13 -26.10
N GLY A 136 2.72 -9.74 -26.51
CA GLY A 136 4.01 -9.06 -26.59
C GLY A 136 3.87 -7.79 -27.44
N GLY A 137 4.30 -6.65 -26.91
CA GLY A 137 4.08 -5.36 -27.55
C GLY A 137 2.93 -4.56 -26.93
N TRP A 138 2.14 -5.12 -26.01
CA TRP A 138 1.12 -4.39 -25.28
C TRP A 138 1.64 -3.98 -23.90
N PRO A 139 1.28 -2.79 -23.38
CA PRO A 139 1.74 -2.42 -22.05
C PRO A 139 1.16 -3.34 -20.99
N LEU A 140 1.95 -3.63 -19.96
CA LEU A 140 1.47 -4.30 -18.76
C LEU A 140 1.36 -3.28 -17.64
N ILE A 141 0.19 -3.15 -17.04
CA ILE A 141 -0.04 -2.28 -15.87
C ILE A 141 -0.41 -3.19 -14.71
N LEU A 142 0.50 -3.31 -13.75
CA LEU A 142 0.26 -4.01 -12.51
C LEU A 142 -0.26 -3.01 -11.47
N GLU A 143 -1.31 -3.38 -10.79
CA GLU A 143 -1.84 -2.67 -9.63
C GLU A 143 -1.64 -3.52 -8.39
N VAL A 144 -1.14 -2.91 -7.32
CA VAL A 144 -1.05 -3.51 -6.00
C VAL A 144 -1.81 -2.64 -5.03
N ALA A 145 -2.69 -3.25 -4.23
CA ALA A 145 -3.33 -2.57 -3.11
C ALA A 145 -3.04 -3.27 -1.78
N LEU A 146 -2.81 -2.44 -0.76
CA LEU A 146 -2.68 -2.82 0.63
C LEU A 146 -3.91 -2.38 1.39
N LEU A 147 -4.59 -3.32 2.04
CA LEU A 147 -5.82 -3.08 2.78
C LEU A 147 -5.67 -3.57 4.22
N HIS A 148 -6.35 -2.86 5.13
CA HIS A 148 -6.47 -3.29 6.51
C HIS A 148 -7.32 -4.57 6.61
N PRO A 149 -6.93 -5.59 7.39
CA PRO A 149 -7.69 -6.85 7.53
C PRO A 149 -9.12 -6.67 8.02
N LEU A 150 -9.32 -5.65 8.86
CA LEU A 150 -10.60 -5.31 9.47
C LEU A 150 -11.21 -4.05 8.83
N MET A 151 -11.16 -3.94 7.50
CA MET A 151 -11.65 -2.74 6.79
C MET A 151 -13.15 -2.42 6.99
N PHE A 152 -13.91 -3.36 7.54
CA PHE A 152 -15.33 -3.19 7.86
C PHE A 152 -15.59 -2.98 9.36
N ASP A 153 -14.54 -2.88 10.19
CA ASP A 153 -14.63 -2.60 11.62
C ASP A 153 -14.18 -1.17 11.91
N SER A 154 -15.10 -0.33 12.36
CA SER A 154 -14.82 1.07 12.72
C SER A 154 -13.87 1.23 13.92
N ASN A 155 -13.55 0.14 14.63
CA ASN A 155 -12.60 0.12 15.74
C ASN A 155 -11.25 -0.52 15.36
N ALA A 156 -11.01 -0.74 14.07
CA ALA A 156 -9.74 -1.23 13.55
C ALA A 156 -8.55 -0.41 14.08
N VAL A 157 -7.58 -1.10 14.69
CA VAL A 157 -6.34 -0.46 15.15
C VAL A 157 -5.48 -0.13 13.93
N PRO A 158 -5.10 1.14 13.71
CA PRO A 158 -4.32 1.51 12.52
C PRO A 158 -2.99 0.76 12.41
N ILE A 159 -2.64 0.33 11.19
CA ILE A 159 -1.39 -0.39 10.92
C ILE A 159 -0.44 0.52 10.15
N LEU A 160 0.73 0.79 10.73
CA LEU A 160 1.75 1.62 10.11
C LEU A 160 2.68 0.77 9.22
N ILE A 161 2.70 1.06 7.93
CA ILE A 161 3.64 0.50 6.94
C ILE A 161 4.72 1.53 6.62
N CYS A 162 5.97 1.10 6.69
CA CYS A 162 7.14 1.91 6.38
C CYS A 162 8.18 1.04 5.65
N SER A 163 9.18 1.67 5.07
CA SER A 163 10.37 1.01 4.53
C SER A 163 11.63 1.40 5.31
N THR A 164 12.75 0.71 5.04
CA THR A 164 14.03 1.03 5.67
C THR A 164 14.58 2.36 5.18
N ASN A 165 14.30 2.71 3.91
CA ASN A 165 14.71 3.95 3.26
C ASN A 165 13.68 4.36 2.21
N GLY A 166 13.24 5.62 2.25
CA GLY A 166 12.35 6.21 1.25
C GLY A 166 10.86 5.87 1.47
N PRO A 167 10.04 5.85 0.41
CA PRO A 167 8.60 5.62 0.53
C PRO A 167 8.27 4.23 1.07
N TRP A 168 7.08 4.08 1.67
CA TRP A 168 6.61 2.80 2.22
C TRP A 168 6.57 1.69 1.16
N SER A 169 6.36 2.06 -0.11
CA SER A 169 6.33 1.15 -1.26
C SER A 169 7.63 0.40 -1.48
N ASN A 170 8.76 0.89 -0.97
CA ASN A 170 10.04 0.18 -1.07
C ASN A 170 10.06 -1.13 -0.27
N SER A 171 9.06 -1.36 0.59
CA SER A 171 8.85 -2.64 1.29
C SER A 171 8.08 -3.66 0.44
N LEU A 172 7.63 -3.30 -0.76
CA LEU A 172 7.01 -4.22 -1.71
C LEU A 172 8.05 -4.78 -2.67
N GLU A 173 8.08 -6.10 -2.78
CA GLU A 173 8.85 -6.84 -3.75
C GLU A 173 7.90 -7.52 -4.73
N ILE A 174 8.19 -7.41 -6.03
CA ILE A 174 7.41 -8.10 -7.08
C ILE A 174 8.35 -9.02 -7.83
N ARG A 175 7.99 -10.29 -7.90
CA ARG A 175 8.77 -11.32 -8.61
C ARG A 175 7.90 -12.02 -9.64
N ALA A 176 8.44 -12.17 -10.84
CA ALA A 176 7.86 -13.01 -11.88
C ALA A 176 8.52 -14.38 -11.85
N PHE A 177 7.73 -15.43 -12.00
CA PHE A 177 8.17 -16.82 -12.10
C PHE A 177 7.65 -17.41 -13.42
N ASN A 178 8.43 -18.23 -14.11
CA ASN A 178 7.91 -19.03 -15.22
C ASN A 178 7.19 -20.30 -14.69
N ALA A 179 6.65 -21.10 -15.61
CA ALA A 179 5.99 -22.37 -15.28
C ALA A 179 6.89 -23.37 -14.52
N GLU A 180 8.22 -23.25 -14.63
CA GLU A 180 9.21 -24.05 -13.91
C GLU A 180 9.64 -23.45 -12.56
N GLU A 181 8.90 -22.47 -12.02
CA GLU A 181 9.18 -21.74 -10.78
C GLU A 181 10.53 -21.00 -10.76
N GLN A 182 11.09 -20.69 -11.93
CA GLN A 182 12.32 -19.93 -12.06
C GLN A 182 12.02 -18.44 -12.12
N ILE A 183 12.72 -17.66 -11.28
CA ILE A 183 12.60 -16.20 -11.24
C ILE A 183 12.99 -15.59 -12.59
N GLN A 184 12.14 -14.69 -13.07
CA GLN A 184 12.31 -13.93 -14.30
C GLN A 184 12.58 -12.46 -13.98
N ASN A 185 13.55 -11.88 -14.68
CA ASN A 185 13.94 -10.48 -14.49
C ASN A 185 13.06 -9.56 -15.34
N TRP A 186 11.86 -9.25 -14.85
CA TRP A 186 10.97 -8.29 -15.49
C TRP A 186 11.33 -6.86 -15.05
N PRO A 187 11.52 -5.90 -15.98
CA PRO A 187 11.92 -4.53 -15.64
C PRO A 187 10.74 -3.68 -15.13
N LEU A 188 9.99 -4.20 -14.15
CA LEU A 188 8.81 -3.54 -13.59
C LEU A 188 9.20 -2.23 -12.91
N ARG A 189 8.57 -1.12 -13.34
CA ARG A 189 8.83 0.21 -12.78
C ARG A 189 7.62 0.72 -12.01
N PRO A 190 7.76 1.10 -10.73
CA PRO A 190 6.68 1.74 -10.00
C PRO A 190 6.40 3.12 -10.59
N ILE A 191 5.15 3.56 -10.53
CA ILE A 191 4.80 4.97 -10.65
C ILE A 191 5.32 5.68 -9.38
N PRO A 192 6.13 6.73 -9.48
CA PRO A 192 6.75 7.36 -8.31
C PRO A 192 5.73 7.81 -7.26
N MET A 193 6.02 7.55 -5.98
CA MET A 193 5.32 8.14 -4.83
C MET A 193 6.33 8.79 -3.89
N THR A 194 5.87 9.76 -3.10
CA THR A 194 6.71 10.47 -2.12
C THR A 194 6.36 10.16 -0.68
N ASP A 195 5.26 9.46 -0.43
CA ASP A 195 4.79 9.19 0.93
C ASP A 195 5.71 8.20 1.65
N GLU A 196 6.40 8.68 2.70
CA GLU A 196 7.33 7.87 3.49
C GLU A 196 6.66 6.73 4.26
N ALA A 197 5.39 6.91 4.61
CA ALA A 197 4.63 5.97 5.42
C ALA A 197 3.19 5.87 4.94
N LEU A 198 2.62 4.68 5.11
CA LEU A 198 1.20 4.41 4.90
C LEU A 198 0.60 3.98 6.23
N VAL A 199 -0.52 4.60 6.63
CA VAL A 199 -1.29 4.16 7.79
C VAL A 199 -2.56 3.52 7.26
N LEU A 200 -2.62 2.19 7.34
CA LEU A 200 -3.80 1.43 6.98
C LEU A 200 -4.86 1.57 8.07
N THR A 201 -6.05 1.98 7.67
CA THR A 201 -7.23 2.07 8.55
C THR A 201 -8.41 1.36 7.89
N ASP A 202 -9.58 1.44 8.51
CA ASP A 202 -10.85 1.00 7.93
C ASP A 202 -11.22 1.71 6.60
N THR A 203 -10.69 2.92 6.41
CA THR A 203 -11.05 3.83 5.32
C THR A 203 -9.86 4.22 4.44
N VAL A 204 -8.63 3.94 4.89
CA VAL A 204 -7.39 4.29 4.19
C VAL A 204 -6.63 3.01 3.82
N GLY A 205 -6.40 2.84 2.51
CA GLY A 205 -5.56 1.79 1.94
C GLY A 205 -4.40 2.38 1.12
N GLY A 206 -3.42 1.54 0.81
CA GLY A 206 -2.36 1.87 -0.14
C GLY A 206 -2.69 1.34 -1.52
N ARG A 207 -2.43 2.11 -2.57
CA ARG A 207 -2.53 1.65 -3.96
C ARG A 207 -1.32 2.15 -4.73
N LEU A 208 -0.64 1.27 -5.42
CA LEU A 208 0.51 1.61 -6.25
C LEU A 208 0.45 0.84 -7.58
N LEU A 209 0.93 1.50 -8.63
CA LEU A 209 1.00 0.93 -9.96
C LEU A 209 2.45 0.65 -10.35
N TRP A 210 2.68 -0.47 -11.01
CA TRP A 210 3.89 -0.77 -11.77
C TRP A 210 3.54 -0.94 -13.22
N ARG A 211 4.56 -0.83 -14.07
CA ARG A 211 4.37 -0.99 -15.51
C ARG A 211 5.53 -1.67 -16.20
N LEU A 212 5.21 -2.34 -17.29
CA LEU A 212 6.12 -2.63 -18.40
C LEU A 212 5.65 -1.87 -19.64
N SER A 213 6.60 -1.31 -20.38
CA SER A 213 6.30 -0.65 -21.65
C SER A 213 5.93 -1.67 -22.73
N PRO A 214 5.27 -1.24 -23.81
CA PRO A 214 5.10 -2.04 -25.04
C PRO A 214 6.40 -2.69 -25.51
N GLU A 215 7.50 -1.94 -25.52
CA GLU A 215 8.80 -2.42 -25.95
C GLU A 215 9.37 -3.46 -24.99
N GLU A 216 9.17 -3.30 -23.68
CA GLU A 216 9.61 -4.25 -22.66
C GLU A 216 8.82 -5.56 -22.73
N THR A 217 7.49 -5.52 -22.90
CA THR A 217 6.67 -6.75 -23.05
C THR A 217 6.94 -7.46 -24.37
N ALA A 218 7.29 -6.74 -25.43
CA ALA A 218 7.67 -7.34 -26.72
C ALA A 218 8.95 -8.20 -26.64
N GLN A 219 9.79 -7.99 -25.63
CA GLN A 219 11.00 -8.79 -25.41
C GLN A 219 10.77 -10.01 -24.51
N LEU A 220 9.59 -10.12 -23.89
CA LEU A 220 9.26 -11.28 -23.06
C LEU A 220 8.97 -12.48 -23.95
N MET A 221 9.40 -13.66 -23.51
CA MET A 221 9.07 -14.90 -24.23
C MET A 221 7.59 -15.22 -24.04
N PRO A 222 6.89 -15.72 -25.06
CA PRO A 222 5.56 -16.27 -24.89
C PRO A 222 5.57 -17.44 -23.90
N GLY A 223 4.58 -17.47 -23.00
CA GLY A 223 4.53 -18.47 -21.94
C GLY A 223 3.66 -18.03 -20.76
N GLN A 224 3.46 -18.94 -19.83
CA GLN A 224 2.77 -18.67 -18.57
C GLN A 224 3.77 -18.18 -17.53
N TYR A 225 3.36 -17.14 -16.82
CA TYR A 225 4.10 -16.53 -15.74
C TYR A 225 3.20 -16.31 -14.55
N GLU A 226 3.81 -16.36 -13.38
CA GLU A 226 3.18 -16.07 -12.11
C GLU A 226 3.87 -14.86 -11.48
N LEU A 227 3.12 -13.79 -11.23
CA LEU A 227 3.60 -12.64 -10.46
C LEU A 227 3.19 -12.79 -9.00
N ARG A 228 4.18 -12.76 -8.11
CA ARG A 228 3.96 -12.71 -6.66
C ARG A 228 4.38 -11.34 -6.14
N VAL A 229 3.53 -10.75 -5.29
CA VAL A 229 3.84 -9.51 -4.58
C VAL A 229 4.03 -9.82 -3.11
N THR A 230 5.18 -9.46 -2.56
CA THR A 230 5.52 -9.67 -1.16
C THR A 230 5.68 -8.32 -0.47
N LEU A 231 4.93 -8.11 0.62
CA LEU A 231 5.19 -7.02 1.56
C LEU A 231 6.15 -7.53 2.64
N GLN A 232 7.37 -7.00 2.68
CA GLN A 232 8.43 -7.42 3.59
C GLN A 232 8.88 -6.25 4.50
N THR A 233 8.56 -6.33 5.79
CA THR A 233 8.92 -5.28 6.77
C THR A 233 9.68 -5.80 7.98
N THR A 234 10.15 -7.05 7.96
CA THR A 234 10.84 -7.68 9.11
C THR A 234 12.06 -6.92 9.61
N ASN A 235 12.78 -6.23 8.72
CA ASN A 235 14.00 -5.48 9.05
C ASN A 235 13.73 -4.03 9.50
N ILE A 236 12.46 -3.62 9.61
CA ILE A 236 12.09 -2.26 10.01
C ILE A 236 12.31 -2.07 11.52
N THR A 237 13.04 -1.03 11.87
CA THR A 237 13.39 -0.71 13.27
C THR A 237 12.38 0.24 13.93
N LYS A 238 11.52 0.90 13.15
CA LYS A 238 10.51 1.84 13.64
C LYS A 238 9.56 1.11 14.63
N PRO A 239 9.43 1.56 15.89
CA PRO A 239 8.77 0.78 16.94
C PRO A 239 7.32 0.37 16.64
N SER A 240 6.52 1.28 16.08
CA SER A 240 5.09 1.06 15.79
C SER A 240 4.81 0.58 14.37
N ALA A 241 5.84 0.37 13.55
CA ALA A 241 5.64 -0.17 12.22
C ALA A 241 5.33 -1.67 12.32
N TRP A 242 4.43 -2.14 11.47
CA TRP A 242 4.17 -3.56 11.30
C TRP A 242 5.45 -4.27 10.84
N LYS A 243 5.73 -5.45 11.41
CA LYS A 243 6.95 -6.21 11.14
C LYS A 243 6.58 -7.64 10.78
N GLY A 244 6.48 -7.88 9.48
CA GLY A 244 6.13 -9.20 9.00
C GLY A 244 6.41 -9.38 7.53
N VAL A 245 5.89 -10.50 7.04
CA VAL A 245 5.90 -10.87 5.63
C VAL A 245 4.51 -11.32 5.26
N VAL A 246 3.97 -10.79 4.17
CA VAL A 246 2.73 -11.27 3.59
C VAL A 246 2.85 -11.26 2.07
N GLU A 247 2.35 -12.30 1.43
CA GLU A 247 2.32 -12.43 -0.03
C GLU A 247 0.89 -12.24 -0.54
N SER A 248 0.76 -11.64 -1.71
CA SER A 248 -0.52 -11.58 -2.41
C SER A 248 -0.93 -12.95 -2.93
N VAL A 249 -2.21 -13.10 -3.26
CA VAL A 249 -2.60 -14.13 -4.23
C VAL A 249 -1.80 -13.88 -5.52
N PRO A 250 -1.23 -14.92 -6.16
CA PRO A 250 -0.47 -14.72 -7.38
C PRO A 250 -1.34 -14.22 -8.53
N VAL A 251 -0.76 -13.39 -9.39
CA VAL A 251 -1.37 -12.94 -10.64
C VAL A 251 -0.82 -13.79 -11.77
N MET A 252 -1.71 -14.48 -12.48
CA MET A 252 -1.37 -15.32 -13.62
C MET A 252 -1.32 -14.47 -14.89
N ILE A 253 -0.19 -14.51 -15.59
CA ILE A 253 0.00 -13.78 -16.85
C ILE A 253 0.42 -14.76 -17.93
N THR A 254 -0.31 -14.78 -19.03
CA THR A 254 0.08 -15.50 -20.24
C THR A 254 0.57 -14.49 -21.27
N ILE A 255 1.87 -14.50 -21.56
CA ILE A 255 2.43 -13.71 -22.67
C ILE A 255 2.15 -14.46 -23.98
N THR A 256 1.54 -13.77 -24.94
CA THR A 256 1.16 -14.34 -26.24
C THR A 256 1.75 -13.53 -27.39
N ASN A 257 1.65 -14.05 -28.61
CA ASN A 257 1.89 -13.23 -29.80
C ASN A 257 0.64 -12.45 -30.16
N GLU A 258 0.79 -11.20 -30.60
CA GLU A 258 -0.36 -10.43 -31.10
C GLU A 258 -0.96 -11.14 -32.34
N PRO A 259 -2.29 -11.35 -32.38
CA PRO A 259 -2.97 -11.84 -33.58
C PRO A 259 -2.69 -10.94 -34.78
N SER A 260 -2.53 -11.53 -35.96
CA SER A 260 -2.29 -10.77 -37.20
C SER A 260 -3.50 -9.91 -37.63
N VAL A 261 -4.69 -10.23 -37.13
CA VAL A 261 -5.93 -9.48 -37.33
C VAL A 261 -6.63 -9.35 -35.98
N LEU A 262 -6.96 -8.12 -35.58
CA LEU A 262 -7.67 -7.85 -34.34
C LEU A 262 -9.18 -7.79 -34.62
N THR A 263 -9.98 -8.49 -33.81
CA THR A 263 -11.43 -8.27 -33.74
C THR A 263 -11.71 -6.88 -33.14
N GLU A 264 -12.96 -6.41 -33.23
CA GLU A 264 -13.37 -5.14 -32.62
C GLU A 264 -13.06 -5.13 -31.11
N ASP A 265 -13.50 -6.15 -30.37
CA ASP A 265 -13.26 -6.27 -28.92
C ASP A 265 -11.76 -6.24 -28.58
N TYR A 266 -10.93 -6.93 -29.37
CA TYR A 266 -9.49 -6.99 -29.14
C TYR A 266 -8.79 -5.68 -29.50
N ALA A 267 -9.29 -4.97 -30.51
CA ALA A 267 -8.83 -3.62 -30.84
C ALA A 267 -9.23 -2.63 -29.73
N GLU A 268 -10.43 -2.74 -29.17
CA GLU A 268 -10.87 -1.93 -28.04
C GLU A 268 -9.96 -2.16 -26.82
N GLU A 269 -9.74 -3.41 -26.43
CA GLU A 269 -8.83 -3.82 -25.36
C GLU A 269 -7.44 -3.18 -25.54
N LYS A 270 -6.85 -3.33 -26.74
CA LYS A 270 -5.56 -2.75 -27.11
C LYS A 270 -5.56 -1.24 -26.91
N HIS A 271 -6.48 -0.54 -27.57
CA HIS A 271 -6.47 0.92 -27.59
C HIS A 271 -6.80 1.51 -26.21
N ARG A 272 -7.67 0.88 -25.43
CA ARG A 272 -7.95 1.24 -24.03
C ARG A 272 -6.70 1.12 -23.18
N LEU A 273 -6.00 0.00 -23.28
CA LEU A 273 -4.80 -0.28 -22.48
C LEU A 273 -3.65 0.66 -22.83
N PHE A 274 -3.41 0.90 -24.12
CA PHE A 274 -2.42 1.88 -24.59
C PHE A 274 -2.76 3.31 -24.18
N ALA A 275 -4.04 3.71 -24.26
CA ALA A 275 -4.48 5.02 -23.80
C ALA A 275 -4.27 5.19 -22.28
N ARG A 276 -4.61 4.19 -21.47
CA ARG A 276 -4.34 4.18 -20.02
C ARG A 276 -2.84 4.28 -19.74
N TYR A 277 -2.02 3.51 -20.44
CA TYR A 277 -0.56 3.57 -20.30
C TYR A 277 -0.01 4.96 -20.62
N ALA A 278 -0.47 5.59 -21.71
CA ALA A 278 -0.08 6.94 -22.09
C ALA A 278 -0.50 7.98 -21.04
N LEU A 279 -1.69 7.86 -20.45
CA LEU A 279 -2.14 8.72 -19.36
C LEU A 279 -1.28 8.58 -18.10
N LEU A 280 -0.82 7.37 -17.77
CA LEU A 280 0.15 7.15 -16.68
C LEU A 280 1.50 7.83 -16.96
N GLN A 281 1.82 8.14 -18.22
CA GLN A 281 2.98 8.95 -18.59
C GLN A 281 2.69 10.46 -18.62
N GLY A 282 1.47 10.88 -18.34
CA GLY A 282 1.02 12.26 -18.55
C GLY A 282 0.90 12.65 -20.03
N ASN A 283 0.87 11.68 -20.95
CA ASN A 283 0.78 11.93 -22.40
C ASN A 283 -0.66 11.82 -22.91
N GLU A 284 -1.47 12.85 -22.62
CA GLU A 284 -2.88 12.91 -23.05
C GLU A 284 -3.04 12.95 -24.57
N GLN A 285 -2.05 13.49 -25.31
CA GLN A 285 -2.09 13.51 -26.78
C GLN A 285 -1.99 12.09 -27.35
N GLN A 286 -1.05 11.29 -26.86
CA GLN A 286 -0.91 9.91 -27.30
C GLN A 286 -2.13 9.07 -26.90
N ALA A 287 -2.68 9.29 -25.71
CA ALA A 287 -3.92 8.61 -25.30
C ALA A 287 -5.08 8.88 -26.28
N ARG A 288 -5.26 10.15 -26.69
CA ARG A 288 -6.25 10.52 -27.71
C ARG A 288 -5.97 9.87 -29.06
N GLN A 289 -4.72 9.84 -29.52
CA GLN A 289 -4.36 9.18 -30.78
C GLN A 289 -4.75 7.69 -30.82
N HIS A 290 -4.62 6.97 -29.70
CA HIS A 290 -5.06 5.59 -29.62
C HIS A 290 -6.59 5.47 -29.75
N LEU A 291 -7.36 6.34 -29.10
CA LEU A 291 -8.83 6.33 -29.25
C LEU A 291 -9.27 6.80 -30.64
N ASP A 292 -8.54 7.72 -31.26
CA ASP A 292 -8.76 8.16 -32.63
C ASP A 292 -8.56 7.04 -33.65
N ALA A 293 -7.51 6.25 -33.48
CA ALA A 293 -7.26 5.07 -34.30
C ALA A 293 -8.36 4.01 -34.13
N LEU A 294 -8.79 3.73 -32.89
CA LEU A 294 -9.89 2.80 -32.61
C LEU A 294 -11.19 3.25 -33.31
N LEU A 295 -11.59 4.50 -33.10
CA LEU A 295 -12.85 5.03 -33.62
C LEU A 295 -12.80 5.36 -35.11
N ALA A 296 -11.62 5.40 -35.73
CA ALA A 296 -11.49 5.43 -37.19
C ALA A 296 -11.77 4.06 -37.81
N ALA A 297 -11.34 2.97 -37.15
CA ALA A 297 -11.60 1.61 -37.58
C ALA A 297 -13.02 1.13 -37.22
N TYR A 298 -13.49 1.50 -36.03
CA TYR A 298 -14.78 1.09 -35.45
C TYR A 298 -15.54 2.31 -34.91
N PRO A 299 -16.18 3.13 -35.78
CA PRO A 299 -16.79 4.40 -35.39
C PRO A 299 -17.97 4.32 -34.41
N THR A 300 -18.54 3.12 -34.27
CA THR A 300 -19.68 2.81 -33.39
C THR A 300 -19.27 2.11 -32.10
N ASN A 301 -17.98 1.87 -31.89
CA ASN A 301 -17.48 1.17 -30.70
C ASN A 301 -17.80 1.96 -29.42
N ILE A 302 -18.67 1.41 -28.58
CA ILE A 302 -19.22 2.08 -27.40
C ILE A 302 -18.14 2.34 -26.35
N GLY A 303 -17.24 1.38 -26.11
CA GLY A 303 -16.15 1.52 -25.14
C GLY A 303 -15.18 2.64 -25.53
N GLY A 304 -14.81 2.70 -26.80
CA GLY A 304 -13.98 3.76 -27.38
C GLY A 304 -14.62 5.15 -27.27
N LEU A 305 -15.92 5.28 -27.54
CA LEU A 305 -16.64 6.54 -27.37
C LEU A 305 -16.68 6.96 -25.90
N THR A 306 -16.93 6.02 -24.98
CA THR A 306 -16.97 6.27 -23.53
C THR A 306 -15.62 6.76 -23.00
N LEU A 307 -14.53 6.11 -23.39
CA LEU A 307 -13.17 6.52 -23.02
C LEU A 307 -12.80 7.88 -23.62
N ARG A 308 -13.26 8.18 -24.83
CA ARG A 308 -13.03 9.48 -25.47
C ARG A 308 -13.76 10.60 -24.72
N THR A 309 -15.01 10.37 -24.29
CA THR A 309 -15.74 11.30 -23.42
C THR A 309 -14.94 11.62 -22.17
N TYR A 310 -14.39 10.61 -21.48
CA TYR A 310 -13.57 10.82 -20.29
C TYR A 310 -12.35 11.72 -20.58
N LEU A 311 -11.61 11.45 -21.66
CA LEU A 311 -10.46 12.28 -22.04
C LEU A 311 -10.85 13.72 -22.39
N GLN A 312 -11.93 13.91 -23.14
CA GLN A 312 -12.41 15.24 -23.53
C GLN A 312 -12.84 16.05 -22.31
N LYS A 313 -13.57 15.44 -21.36
CA LYS A 313 -13.92 16.08 -20.07
C LYS A 313 -12.67 16.55 -19.34
N ARG A 314 -11.68 15.66 -19.21
CA ARG A 314 -10.42 15.95 -18.52
C ARG A 314 -9.62 17.08 -19.20
N SER A 315 -9.64 17.15 -20.54
CA SER A 315 -9.01 18.23 -21.31
C SER A 315 -9.87 19.50 -21.44
N GLY A 316 -11.03 19.58 -20.79
CA GLY A 316 -11.92 20.75 -20.83
C GLY A 316 -12.72 20.93 -22.13
N LEU A 317 -12.69 19.94 -23.03
CA LEU A 317 -13.42 19.91 -24.31
C LEU A 317 -14.87 19.47 -24.08
N LEU A 318 -15.61 20.25 -23.30
CA LEU A 318 -16.93 19.85 -22.80
C LEU A 318 -17.99 19.69 -23.91
N VAL A 319 -17.91 20.48 -24.98
CA VAL A 319 -18.85 20.39 -26.10
C VAL A 319 -18.61 19.10 -26.89
N GLU A 320 -17.35 18.78 -27.16
CA GLU A 320 -16.95 17.54 -27.83
C GLU A 320 -17.27 16.32 -26.97
N ALA A 321 -17.10 16.42 -25.65
CA ALA A 321 -17.50 15.39 -24.69
C ALA A 321 -19.02 15.15 -24.72
N LEU A 322 -19.83 16.21 -24.77
CA LEU A 322 -21.29 16.10 -24.87
C LEU A 322 -21.68 15.34 -26.15
N GLN A 323 -21.18 15.78 -27.29
CA GLN A 323 -21.46 15.15 -28.59
C GLN A 323 -21.01 13.69 -28.63
N THR A 324 -19.85 13.38 -28.05
CA THR A 324 -19.33 12.01 -28.01
C THR A 324 -20.20 11.12 -27.09
N THR A 325 -20.69 11.67 -25.98
CA THR A 325 -21.60 10.96 -25.05
C THR A 325 -22.96 10.69 -25.69
N GLU A 326 -23.54 11.66 -26.37
CA GLU A 326 -24.80 11.49 -27.13
C GLU A 326 -24.65 10.39 -28.19
N ARG A 327 -23.55 10.41 -28.94
CA ARG A 327 -23.24 9.34 -29.90
C ARG A 327 -23.11 7.97 -29.25
N ALA A 328 -22.46 7.88 -28.09
CA ALA A 328 -22.32 6.61 -27.36
C ALA A 328 -23.70 6.08 -26.93
N LEU A 329 -24.56 6.95 -26.40
CA LEU A 329 -25.93 6.61 -26.02
C LEU A 329 -26.75 6.13 -27.21
N ASP A 330 -26.68 6.83 -28.34
CA ASP A 330 -27.36 6.41 -29.57
C ASP A 330 -26.93 5.00 -30.01
N GLN A 331 -25.63 4.69 -29.92
CA GLN A 331 -25.12 3.35 -30.23
C GLN A 331 -25.62 2.29 -29.23
N VAL A 332 -25.60 2.59 -27.92
CA VAL A 332 -26.12 1.66 -26.90
C VAL A 332 -27.59 1.35 -27.17
N PHE A 333 -28.44 2.37 -27.38
CA PHE A 333 -29.86 2.15 -27.60
C PHE A 333 -30.16 1.47 -28.94
N ALA A 334 -29.32 1.68 -29.97
CA ALA A 334 -29.43 0.96 -31.23
C ALA A 334 -29.03 -0.51 -31.12
N GLN A 335 -27.97 -0.82 -30.37
CA GLN A 335 -27.44 -2.18 -30.22
C GLN A 335 -28.22 -3.01 -29.20
N PHE A 336 -28.74 -2.37 -28.15
CA PHE A 336 -29.43 -3.03 -27.03
C PHE A 336 -30.81 -2.40 -26.76
N PRO A 337 -31.77 -2.47 -27.70
CA PRO A 337 -33.06 -1.79 -27.58
C PRO A 337 -33.97 -2.34 -26.46
N LEU A 338 -33.67 -3.54 -25.95
CA LEU A 338 -34.43 -4.23 -24.90
C LEU A 338 -33.62 -4.41 -23.61
N ALA A 339 -32.54 -3.64 -23.43
CA ALA A 339 -31.78 -3.67 -22.17
C ALA A 339 -32.71 -3.31 -21.00
N GLU A 340 -32.77 -4.18 -19.98
CA GLU A 340 -33.59 -3.95 -18.78
C GLU A 340 -33.04 -2.79 -17.95
N GLU A 341 -31.71 -2.62 -17.96
CA GLU A 341 -31.02 -1.53 -17.30
C GLU A 341 -30.52 -0.49 -18.31
N PRO A 342 -30.81 0.81 -18.08
CA PRO A 342 -30.28 1.87 -18.93
C PRO A 342 -28.76 2.05 -18.70
N PRO A 343 -28.03 2.64 -19.66
CA PRO A 343 -26.59 2.90 -19.53
C PRO A 343 -26.32 4.04 -18.53
N GLY A 344 -26.34 3.72 -17.23
CA GLY A 344 -26.33 4.69 -16.13
C GLY A 344 -25.11 5.62 -16.14
N GLU A 345 -23.91 5.11 -16.42
CA GLU A 345 -22.70 5.94 -16.48
C GLU A 345 -22.75 6.99 -17.60
N LEU A 346 -23.20 6.60 -18.79
CA LEU A 346 -23.35 7.52 -19.93
C LEU A 346 -24.45 8.54 -19.68
N LEU A 347 -25.58 8.13 -19.08
CA LEU A 347 -26.66 9.04 -18.70
C LEU A 347 -26.22 10.03 -17.62
N HIS A 348 -25.43 9.57 -16.64
CA HIS A 348 -24.85 10.45 -15.62
C HIS A 348 -23.89 11.47 -16.26
N ASN A 349 -22.98 11.01 -17.12
CA ASN A 349 -22.08 11.88 -17.87
C ASN A 349 -22.84 12.89 -18.74
N LEU A 350 -23.91 12.47 -19.41
CA LEU A 350 -24.76 13.35 -20.21
C LEU A 350 -25.37 14.45 -19.34
N ALA A 351 -25.99 14.08 -18.22
CA ALA A 351 -26.62 15.03 -17.30
C ALA A 351 -25.60 16.01 -16.70
N GLU A 352 -24.42 15.53 -16.32
CA GLU A 352 -23.32 16.36 -15.82
C GLU A 352 -22.86 17.36 -16.90
N LEU A 353 -22.61 16.90 -18.12
CA LEU A 353 -22.16 17.75 -19.23
C LEU A 353 -23.20 18.79 -19.63
N GLN A 354 -24.48 18.40 -19.69
CA GLN A 354 -25.59 19.32 -19.94
C GLN A 354 -25.72 20.35 -18.82
N SER A 355 -25.61 19.94 -17.56
CA SER A 355 -25.63 20.84 -16.41
C SER A 355 -24.46 21.82 -16.44
N LEU A 356 -23.26 21.34 -16.80
CA LEU A 356 -22.11 22.21 -16.96
C LEU A 356 -22.43 23.22 -18.06
N LEU A 357 -22.80 22.78 -19.26
CA LEU A 357 -23.01 23.61 -20.45
C LEU A 357 -24.29 24.46 -20.43
N ALA A 358 -25.15 24.31 -19.42
CA ALA A 358 -26.35 25.10 -19.26
C ALA A 358 -26.01 26.61 -19.15
N PRO A 359 -26.82 27.49 -19.78
CA PRO A 359 -26.69 28.92 -19.55
C PRO A 359 -26.97 29.24 -18.08
N PRO A 360 -26.28 30.23 -17.49
CA PRO A 360 -26.54 30.64 -16.11
C PRO A 360 -27.98 31.16 -15.97
N THR A 361 -28.63 30.79 -14.89
CA THR A 361 -29.90 31.36 -14.47
C THR A 361 -29.67 32.67 -13.73
N LEU A 362 -30.35 33.73 -14.17
CA LEU A 362 -30.33 35.04 -13.51
C LEU A 362 -31.63 35.25 -12.74
N ALA A 363 -31.54 35.28 -11.42
CA ALA A 363 -32.59 35.69 -10.50
C ALA A 363 -32.36 37.14 -10.04
N PHE A 364 -33.45 37.82 -9.68
CA PHE A 364 -33.37 39.16 -9.12
C PHE A 364 -34.37 39.37 -7.98
N THR A 365 -34.03 40.22 -7.03
CA THR A 365 -34.92 40.70 -5.98
C THR A 365 -34.88 42.23 -5.92
N LEU A 366 -36.05 42.86 -5.77
CA LEU A 366 -36.18 44.30 -5.58
C LEU A 366 -36.77 44.55 -4.19
N ALA A 367 -35.97 45.09 -3.28
CA ALA A 367 -36.39 45.41 -1.92
C ALA A 367 -35.86 46.79 -1.51
N ALA A 368 -36.73 47.63 -0.94
CA ALA A 368 -36.39 48.99 -0.49
C ALA A 368 -35.66 49.86 -1.55
N GLY A 369 -35.98 49.67 -2.84
CA GLY A 369 -35.33 50.39 -3.94
C GLY A 369 -33.96 49.84 -4.36
N GLN A 370 -33.50 48.74 -3.75
CA GLN A 370 -32.26 48.06 -4.12
C GLN A 370 -32.56 46.81 -4.96
N LEU A 371 -31.95 46.72 -6.14
CA LEU A 371 -31.95 45.54 -7.01
C LEU A 371 -30.77 44.65 -6.64
N THR A 372 -31.04 43.42 -6.23
CA THR A 372 -30.03 42.38 -6.03
C THR A 372 -30.16 41.35 -7.13
N LEU A 373 -29.07 41.07 -7.83
CA LEU A 373 -28.99 40.02 -8.86
C LEU A 373 -28.26 38.82 -8.27
N GLN A 374 -28.82 37.63 -8.46
CA GLN A 374 -28.22 36.36 -8.09
C GLN A 374 -28.18 35.50 -9.33
N TRP A 375 -27.02 34.95 -9.67
CA TRP A 375 -26.90 34.00 -10.76
C TRP A 375 -25.96 32.87 -10.39
N ASP A 376 -26.19 31.70 -10.96
CA ASP A 376 -25.42 30.46 -10.77
C ASP A 376 -24.28 30.33 -11.81
N GLY A 377 -23.67 31.46 -12.16
CA GLY A 377 -22.59 31.51 -13.15
C GLY A 377 -21.37 30.73 -12.71
N ARG A 378 -20.65 30.19 -13.69
CA ARG A 378 -19.39 29.50 -13.47
C ARG A 378 -18.32 30.49 -12.98
N PRO A 379 -17.47 30.08 -12.02
CA PRO A 379 -16.23 30.80 -11.72
C PRO A 379 -15.41 31.05 -12.99
N ASP A 380 -14.72 32.19 -13.05
CA ASP A 380 -13.78 32.54 -14.13
C ASP A 380 -14.38 32.70 -15.54
N THR A 381 -15.70 32.71 -15.67
CA THR A 381 -16.40 33.02 -16.94
C THR A 381 -16.85 34.48 -16.95
N GLN A 382 -16.58 35.20 -18.05
CA GLN A 382 -17.06 36.56 -18.23
C GLN A 382 -18.52 36.56 -18.69
N TYR A 383 -19.38 37.17 -17.88
CA TYR A 383 -20.79 37.35 -18.19
C TYR A 383 -21.05 38.82 -18.54
N LYS A 384 -21.90 39.04 -19.56
CA LYS A 384 -22.42 40.36 -19.90
C LYS A 384 -23.87 40.45 -19.44
N LEU A 385 -24.17 41.45 -18.62
CA LEU A 385 -25.54 41.78 -18.23
C LEU A 385 -26.11 42.81 -19.23
N GLU A 386 -27.28 42.52 -19.80
CA GLU A 386 -28.01 43.43 -20.69
C GLU A 386 -29.41 43.68 -20.15
N SER A 387 -29.86 44.94 -20.11
CA SER A 387 -31.22 45.32 -19.72
C SER A 387 -31.98 45.89 -20.93
N PHE A 388 -33.17 45.37 -21.18
CA PHE A 388 -34.05 45.88 -22.23
C PHE A 388 -35.24 46.62 -21.61
N GLY A 389 -35.33 47.93 -21.84
CA GLY A 389 -36.51 48.71 -21.47
C GLY A 389 -37.54 48.67 -22.57
N GLN A 390 -38.62 47.90 -22.42
CA GLN A 390 -39.81 48.13 -23.24
C GLN A 390 -40.53 49.38 -22.72
N ARG A 391 -40.41 50.49 -23.45
CA ARG A 391 -41.34 51.61 -23.28
C ARG A 391 -42.69 51.16 -23.81
N THR A 392 -43.60 50.75 -22.93
CA THR A 392 -45.02 50.70 -23.24
C THR A 392 -45.46 52.14 -23.52
N GLY A 393 -45.66 52.47 -24.81
CA GLY A 393 -46.12 53.78 -25.24
C GLY A 393 -47.47 54.09 -24.59
N SER A 394 -47.52 55.24 -23.90
CA SER A 394 -48.73 55.87 -23.38
C SER A 394 -49.54 56.53 -24.49
#